data_AF-A0A3C1BR17-F1
#
_entry.id   AF-A0A3C1BR17-F1
#
_cell.length_a   1.000
_cell.length_b   1.000
_cell.length_c   1.000
_cell.angle_alpha   90.00
_cell.angle_beta   90.00
_cell.angle_gamma   90.00
#
_symmetry.space_group_name_H-M   'P 1'
#
loop_
_entity.id
_entity.type
_entity.pdbx_description
1 polymer ?
#
loop_
_entity_poly.entity_id
_entity_poly.type
_entity_poly.pdbx_seq_one_letter_code
_entity_poly.pdbx_strand_id
1 'polypeptide(L)'
;LSYIHHSIIRRCFELVMLSMIKEGHKAPPIKYSFIIMGSGGRKEMLLGPDQDNGFIFEDYPEELHEEVEAFFDPLAERLVTALADVGYPLCNGQVMVNNPSWRGRLSEWKERVSRWIRVPEPQRVRYSSIFFDFMPILGEESLCESLRETVFQEIKANPLFLFQMMELDFKHKVPLNLIGRFITSGEKDHKGKLSLKENGSIFIVDCARMFTLQQGIHAVTTLDRLDVLQEKKLFNKSTIENLKAAFESFTYLRLQNEINLIEQGEYPSHYLDPDTLSEQEADLLKEAFKVTSKLQDSTKRYFSKIIGR
;
A
#
# COMPACT_ATOMS: atom_id res chain seq x y z
N LEU A 1 5.11 -15.03 -2.50
CA LEU A 1 5.31 -14.10 -3.64
C LEU A 1 6.08 -12.85 -3.21
N SER A 2 5.60 -12.04 -2.28
CA SER A 2 6.27 -10.79 -1.85
C SER A 2 7.75 -10.94 -1.46
N TYR A 3 8.14 -12.02 -0.78
CA TYR A 3 9.56 -12.30 -0.49
C TYR A 3 10.43 -12.36 -1.75
N ILE A 4 9.91 -12.97 -2.83
CA ILE A 4 10.61 -13.05 -4.12
C ILE A 4 10.70 -11.65 -4.74
N HIS A 5 9.61 -10.88 -4.75
CA HIS A 5 9.63 -9.51 -5.25
C HIS A 5 10.61 -8.62 -4.48
N HIS A 6 10.60 -8.68 -3.16
CA HIS A 6 11.54 -7.94 -2.30
C HIS A 6 12.99 -8.32 -2.59
N SER A 7 13.26 -9.60 -2.84
CA SER A 7 14.59 -10.08 -3.21
C SER A 7 15.04 -9.57 -4.58
N ILE A 8 14.13 -9.55 -5.56
CA ILE A 8 14.40 -8.99 -6.90
C ILE A 8 14.65 -7.48 -6.82
N ILE A 9 13.79 -6.74 -6.11
CA ILE A 9 13.92 -5.29 -5.92
C ILE A 9 15.26 -4.95 -5.23
N ARG A 10 15.59 -5.67 -4.15
CA ARG A 10 16.87 -5.54 -3.45
C ARG A 10 18.04 -5.80 -4.40
N ARG A 11 17.97 -6.88 -5.19
CA ARG A 11 19.05 -7.23 -6.11
C ARG A 11 19.21 -6.21 -7.23
N CYS A 12 18.10 -5.68 -7.75
CA CYS A 12 18.10 -4.61 -8.74
C CYS A 12 18.81 -3.37 -8.20
N PHE A 13 18.44 -2.94 -6.97
CA PHE A 13 19.11 -1.85 -6.27
C PHE A 13 20.62 -2.06 -6.17
N GLU A 14 21.05 -3.22 -5.68
CA GLU A 14 22.47 -3.54 -5.51
C GLU A 14 23.25 -3.47 -6.83
N LEU A 15 22.66 -3.96 -7.92
CA LEU A 15 23.28 -3.96 -9.24
C LEU A 15 23.42 -2.55 -9.82
N VAL A 16 22.36 -1.73 -9.70
CA VAL A 16 22.41 -0.32 -10.13
C VAL A 16 23.45 0.44 -9.31
N MET A 17 23.45 0.24 -7.99
CA MET A 17 24.41 0.86 -7.10
C MET A 17 25.86 0.48 -7.46
N LEU A 18 26.11 -0.81 -7.68
CA LEU A 18 27.42 -1.31 -8.08
C LEU A 18 27.87 -0.73 -9.43
N SER A 19 26.96 -0.56 -10.40
CA SER A 19 27.28 0.05 -11.70
C SER A 19 27.73 1.49 -11.53
N MET A 20 26.98 2.30 -10.78
CA MET A 20 27.33 3.70 -10.55
C MET A 20 28.69 3.86 -9.86
N ILE A 21 28.97 3.02 -8.86
CA ILE A 21 30.28 3.05 -8.17
C ILE A 21 31.42 2.71 -9.15
N LYS A 22 31.24 1.73 -10.03
CA LYS A 22 32.22 1.37 -11.07
C LYS A 22 32.45 2.49 -12.08
N GLU A 23 31.43 3.30 -12.34
CA GLU A 23 31.49 4.49 -13.20
C GLU A 23 32.12 5.70 -12.50
N GLY A 24 32.49 5.58 -11.22
CA GLY A 24 33.18 6.62 -10.47
C GLY A 24 32.27 7.52 -9.64
N HIS A 25 30.97 7.26 -9.58
CA HIS A 25 30.07 7.96 -8.66
C HIS A 25 30.45 7.63 -7.21
N LYS A 26 30.49 8.65 -6.34
CA LYS A 26 30.81 8.49 -4.92
C LYS A 26 29.56 8.72 -4.08
N ALA A 27 29.24 7.75 -3.23
CA ALA A 27 28.13 7.90 -2.30
C ALA A 27 28.47 8.98 -1.27
N PRO A 28 27.55 9.92 -1.00
CA PRO A 28 27.73 10.89 0.08
C PRO A 28 27.80 10.16 1.43
N PRO A 29 28.50 10.73 2.43
CA PRO A 29 28.69 10.10 3.75
C PRO A 29 27.45 10.26 4.64
N ILE A 30 26.26 9.90 4.14
CA ILE A 30 25.01 9.95 4.87
C ILE A 30 24.35 8.57 4.96
N LYS A 31 23.63 8.34 6.06
CA LYS A 31 22.70 7.22 6.20
C LYS A 31 21.45 7.47 5.37
N TYR A 32 20.94 6.41 4.78
CA TYR A 32 19.70 6.42 4.02
C TYR A 32 18.97 5.09 4.19
N SER A 33 17.68 5.08 3.89
CA SER A 33 16.84 3.89 3.79
C SER A 33 16.09 3.92 2.47
N PHE A 34 16.28 2.90 1.64
CA PHE A 34 15.42 2.62 0.50
C PHE A 34 14.18 1.89 1.01
N ILE A 35 13.01 2.47 0.75
CA ILE A 35 11.72 1.95 1.22
C ILE A 35 10.86 1.51 0.04
N ILE A 36 10.01 0.53 0.31
CA ILE A 36 8.86 0.21 -0.52
C ILE A 36 7.59 0.52 0.26
N MET A 37 6.52 0.84 -0.47
CA MET A 37 5.25 1.30 0.08
C MET A 37 4.09 0.46 -0.44
N GLY A 38 2.87 0.79 -0.01
CA GLY A 38 1.66 0.16 -0.50
C GLY A 38 1.67 -1.37 -0.36
N SER A 39 1.25 -2.07 -1.41
CA SER A 39 1.19 -3.55 -1.39
C SER A 39 2.57 -4.18 -1.22
N GLY A 40 3.62 -3.51 -1.69
CA GLY A 40 5.01 -3.90 -1.46
C GLY A 40 5.34 -3.93 0.02
N GLY A 41 5.07 -2.84 0.73
CA GLY A 41 5.39 -2.74 2.15
C GLY A 41 4.52 -3.63 3.04
N ARG A 42 3.24 -3.86 2.67
CA ARG A 42 2.38 -4.82 3.38
C ARG A 42 2.70 -6.29 3.11
N LYS A 43 3.68 -6.60 2.25
CA LYS A 43 3.99 -7.96 1.79
C LYS A 43 2.81 -8.65 1.08
N GLU A 44 2.10 -7.91 0.25
CA GLU A 44 0.89 -8.34 -0.48
C GLU A 44 1.05 -8.27 -2.01
N MET A 45 2.28 -8.40 -2.52
CA MET A 45 2.56 -8.39 -3.96
C MET A 45 2.17 -9.73 -4.60
N LEU A 46 1.47 -9.64 -5.74
CA LEU A 46 1.11 -10.76 -6.62
C LEU A 46 1.88 -10.65 -7.95
N LEU A 47 1.33 -11.11 -9.08
CA LEU A 47 2.12 -11.35 -10.30
C LEU A 47 2.36 -10.11 -11.16
N GLY A 48 1.60 -9.02 -10.97
CA GLY A 48 1.80 -7.74 -11.66
C GLY A 48 1.82 -6.53 -10.72
N PRO A 49 2.78 -6.43 -9.79
CA PRO A 49 2.88 -5.29 -8.90
C PRO A 49 3.55 -4.09 -9.59
N ASP A 50 3.09 -2.88 -9.29
CA ASP A 50 3.76 -1.63 -9.63
C ASP A 50 4.94 -1.34 -8.68
N GLN A 51 5.74 -0.33 -9.02
CA GLN A 51 6.84 0.14 -8.18
C GLN A 51 6.42 1.35 -7.33
N ASP A 52 6.05 1.08 -6.07
CA ASP A 52 5.85 2.10 -5.03
C ASP A 52 7.08 2.16 -4.12
N ASN A 53 7.98 3.12 -4.33
CA ASN A 53 9.27 3.19 -3.62
C ASN A 53 9.77 4.62 -3.34
N GLY A 54 10.75 4.75 -2.45
CA GLY A 54 11.30 6.04 -2.04
C GLY A 54 12.58 5.95 -1.22
N PHE A 55 13.16 7.11 -0.88
CA PHE A 55 14.29 7.22 0.04
C PHE A 55 13.95 8.05 1.27
N ILE A 56 14.45 7.62 2.42
CA ILE A 56 14.54 8.44 3.63
C ILE A 56 16.01 8.67 3.92
N PHE A 57 16.45 9.91 3.98
CA PHE A 57 17.80 10.29 4.37
C PHE A 57 17.84 10.67 5.85
N GLU A 58 18.98 10.48 6.52
CA GLU A 58 19.21 11.21 7.77
C GLU A 58 19.21 12.72 7.53
N ASP A 59 19.03 13.50 8.59
CA ASP A 59 19.19 14.95 8.47
C ASP A 59 20.68 15.27 8.27
N TYR A 60 20.98 16.08 7.26
CA TYR A 60 22.34 16.51 6.92
C TYR A 60 22.39 18.02 6.66
N PRO A 61 23.55 18.67 6.89
CA PRO A 61 23.73 20.10 6.64
C PRO A 61 23.47 20.49 5.18
N GLU A 62 23.07 21.75 4.94
CA GLU A 62 22.71 22.21 3.59
C GLU A 62 23.89 22.15 2.61
N GLU A 63 25.11 22.26 3.11
CA GLU A 63 26.34 22.16 2.33
C GLU A 63 26.54 20.79 1.66
N LEU A 64 25.92 19.73 2.20
CA LEU A 64 25.94 18.39 1.60
C LEU A 64 24.79 18.18 0.59
N HIS A 65 23.84 19.11 0.47
CA HIS A 65 22.65 18.90 -0.35
C HIS A 65 22.98 18.65 -1.82
N GLU A 66 23.85 19.47 -2.42
CA GLU A 66 24.25 19.28 -3.82
C GLU A 66 24.95 17.93 -4.05
N GLU A 67 25.79 17.48 -3.11
CA GLU A 67 26.47 16.17 -3.19
C GLU A 67 25.48 15.01 -3.07
N VAL A 68 24.52 15.12 -2.16
CA VAL A 68 23.46 14.12 -1.97
C VAL A 68 22.59 14.01 -3.22
N GLU A 69 22.13 15.14 -3.76
CA GLU A 69 21.31 15.16 -4.97
C GLU A 69 22.09 14.63 -6.19
N ALA A 70 23.35 15.06 -6.38
CA ALA A 70 24.19 14.62 -7.48
C ALA A 70 24.43 13.10 -7.53
N PHE A 71 24.26 12.41 -6.39
CA PHE A 71 24.37 10.96 -6.31
C PHE A 71 23.01 10.26 -6.36
N PHE A 72 22.05 10.69 -5.54
CA PHE A 72 20.77 9.99 -5.38
C PHE A 72 19.80 10.23 -6.53
N ASP A 73 19.86 11.36 -7.21
CA ASP A 73 19.01 11.63 -8.38
C ASP A 73 19.30 10.67 -9.55
N PRO A 74 20.56 10.51 -10.04
CA PRO A 74 20.85 9.52 -11.07
C PRO A 74 20.66 8.07 -10.59
N LEU A 75 20.86 7.78 -9.30
CA LEU A 75 20.56 6.47 -8.73
C LEU A 75 19.06 6.17 -8.82
N ALA A 76 18.23 7.13 -8.46
CA ALA A 76 16.78 7.01 -8.49
C ALA A 76 16.27 6.75 -9.91
N GLU A 77 16.74 7.52 -10.90
CA GLU A 77 16.33 7.34 -12.30
C GLU A 77 16.75 5.97 -12.87
N ARG A 78 17.99 5.56 -12.62
CA ARG A 78 18.49 4.25 -13.06
C ARG A 78 17.76 3.11 -12.38
N LEU A 79 17.43 3.25 -11.10
CA LEU A 79 16.69 2.23 -10.36
C LEU A 79 15.27 2.07 -10.88
N VAL A 80 14.55 3.16 -11.11
CA VAL A 80 13.17 3.13 -11.65
C VAL A 80 13.16 2.51 -13.05
N THR A 81 14.13 2.86 -13.88
CA THR A 81 14.31 2.26 -15.22
C THR A 81 14.63 0.77 -15.13
N ALA A 82 15.61 0.38 -14.31
CA ALA A 82 16.00 -1.02 -14.17
C ALA A 82 14.87 -1.88 -13.59
N LEU A 83 14.07 -1.36 -12.66
CA LEU A 83 12.87 -2.04 -12.16
C LEU A 83 11.82 -2.23 -13.26
N ALA A 84 11.61 -1.24 -14.12
CA ALA A 84 10.75 -1.37 -15.29
C ALA A 84 11.25 -2.45 -16.26
N ASP A 85 12.55 -2.47 -16.54
CA ASP A 85 13.18 -3.45 -17.44
C ASP A 85 13.04 -4.90 -16.94
N VAL A 86 13.05 -5.11 -15.61
CA VAL A 86 12.87 -6.44 -15.00
C VAL A 86 11.41 -6.77 -14.67
N GLY A 87 10.46 -5.97 -15.14
CA GLY A 87 9.03 -6.30 -15.14
C GLY A 87 8.16 -5.59 -14.09
N TYR A 88 8.65 -4.54 -13.42
CA TYR A 88 7.84 -3.70 -12.50
C TYR A 88 7.40 -2.41 -13.20
N PRO A 89 6.18 -2.35 -13.76
CA PRO A 89 5.71 -1.17 -14.50
C PRO A 89 5.75 0.11 -13.66
N LEU A 90 5.94 1.25 -14.32
CA LEU A 90 5.89 2.56 -13.69
C LEU A 90 4.57 2.76 -12.95
N CYS A 91 4.64 3.33 -11.74
CA CYS A 91 3.45 3.65 -10.97
C CYS A 91 2.72 4.83 -11.60
N ASN A 92 1.46 4.63 -12.00
CA ASN A 92 0.59 5.70 -12.52
C ASN A 92 0.42 6.88 -11.54
N GLY A 93 0.59 6.63 -10.24
CA GLY A 93 0.56 7.66 -9.18
C GLY A 93 1.86 8.44 -9.00
N GLN A 94 2.91 8.13 -9.78
CA GLN A 94 4.25 8.68 -9.65
C GLN A 94 4.86 8.49 -8.24
N VAL A 95 4.56 7.35 -7.60
CA VAL A 95 5.07 6.97 -6.28
C VAL A 95 6.41 6.25 -6.42
N MET A 96 7.37 6.93 -7.01
CA MET A 96 8.67 6.36 -7.36
C MET A 96 9.77 7.26 -6.87
N VAL A 97 10.92 6.66 -6.57
CA VAL A 97 12.06 7.34 -5.96
C VAL A 97 12.67 8.43 -6.84
N ASN A 98 12.45 8.38 -8.16
CA ASN A 98 12.87 9.43 -9.09
C ASN A 98 11.96 10.67 -9.07
N ASN A 99 10.82 10.62 -8.38
CA ASN A 99 10.04 11.80 -8.05
C ASN A 99 10.54 12.36 -6.71
N PRO A 100 11.03 13.62 -6.65
CA PRO A 100 11.55 14.25 -5.43
C PRO A 100 10.57 14.22 -4.25
N SER A 101 9.26 14.12 -4.51
CA SER A 101 8.24 13.99 -3.46
C SER A 101 8.36 12.71 -2.63
N TRP A 102 9.12 11.71 -3.11
CA TRP A 102 9.33 10.40 -2.49
C TRP A 102 10.78 10.17 -2.06
N ARG A 103 11.59 11.22 -1.99
CA ARG A 103 12.92 11.21 -1.37
C ARG A 103 13.12 12.47 -0.52
N GLY A 104 14.09 12.44 0.40
CA GLY A 104 14.40 13.60 1.24
C GLY A 104 14.81 13.24 2.66
N ARG A 105 15.19 14.27 3.41
CA ARG A 105 15.62 14.19 4.81
C ARG A 105 14.49 13.73 5.71
N LEU A 106 14.83 13.15 6.85
CA LEU A 106 13.86 12.71 7.84
C LEU A 106 12.99 13.87 8.32
N SER A 107 13.56 15.05 8.57
CA SER A 107 12.81 16.27 8.91
C SER A 107 11.79 16.69 7.84
N GLU A 108 12.18 16.67 6.57
CA GLU A 108 11.30 16.99 5.43
C GLU A 108 10.17 15.97 5.27
N TRP A 109 10.47 14.68 5.52
CA TRP A 109 9.46 13.63 5.57
C TRP A 109 8.45 13.85 6.70
N LYS A 110 8.93 14.20 7.90
CA LYS A 110 8.07 14.51 9.05
C LYS A 110 7.14 15.69 8.74
N GLU A 111 7.66 16.74 8.09
CA GLU A 111 6.84 17.87 7.65
C GLU A 111 5.78 17.47 6.61
N ARG A 112 6.17 16.66 5.61
CA ARG A 112 5.23 16.14 4.59
C ARG A 112 4.10 15.33 5.23
N VAL A 113 4.43 14.43 6.14
CA VAL A 113 3.45 13.63 6.90
C VAL A 113 2.50 14.53 7.70
N SER A 114 3.06 15.51 8.42
CA SER A 114 2.27 16.49 9.19
C SER A 114 1.29 17.24 8.28
N ARG A 115 1.74 17.67 7.09
CA ARG A 115 0.90 18.36 6.11
C ARG A 115 -0.20 17.48 5.53
N TRP A 116 0.09 16.21 5.22
CA TRP A 116 -0.92 15.26 4.74
C TRP A 116 -2.03 15.03 5.77
N ILE A 117 -1.66 14.99 7.05
CA ILE A 117 -2.60 14.73 8.15
C ILE A 117 -3.43 15.97 8.51
N ARG A 118 -2.80 17.15 8.57
CA ARG A 118 -3.47 18.40 9.00
C ARG A 118 -4.35 19.02 7.92
N VAL A 119 -4.02 18.81 6.65
CA VAL A 119 -4.79 19.35 5.52
C VAL A 119 -5.10 18.22 4.53
N PRO A 120 -6.03 17.32 4.87
CA PRO A 120 -6.35 16.16 4.04
C PRO A 120 -7.21 16.57 2.85
N GLU A 121 -6.56 16.64 1.70
CA GLU A 121 -7.19 16.74 0.39
C GLU A 121 -7.15 15.35 -0.29
N PRO A 122 -8.01 15.05 -1.28
CA PRO A 122 -8.10 13.72 -1.89
C PRO A 122 -6.74 13.13 -2.30
N GLN A 123 -5.88 13.94 -2.92
CA GLN A 123 -4.56 13.50 -3.36
C GLN A 123 -3.62 13.20 -2.18
N ARG A 124 -3.67 14.00 -1.12
CA ARG A 124 -2.84 13.81 0.07
C ARG A 124 -3.29 12.60 0.88
N VAL A 125 -4.60 12.32 0.96
CA VAL A 125 -5.10 11.09 1.56
C VAL A 125 -4.62 9.87 0.77
N ARG A 126 -4.73 9.90 -0.56
CA ARG A 126 -4.20 8.82 -1.41
C ARG A 126 -2.69 8.60 -1.19
N TYR A 127 -1.90 9.67 -1.12
CA TYR A 127 -0.48 9.54 -0.81
C TYR A 127 -0.22 8.98 0.58
N SER A 128 -0.99 9.43 1.57
CA SER A 128 -0.85 8.94 2.94
C SER A 128 -1.22 7.46 3.09
N SER A 129 -2.24 6.96 2.38
CA SER A 129 -2.66 5.56 2.47
C SER A 129 -1.64 4.60 1.83
N ILE A 130 -1.00 5.02 0.74
CA ILE A 130 0.14 4.30 0.15
C ILE A 130 1.35 4.38 1.09
N PHE A 131 1.66 5.59 1.56
CA PHE A 131 2.84 5.85 2.36
C PHE A 131 2.81 5.12 3.70
N PHE A 132 1.71 5.16 4.47
CA PHE A 132 1.65 4.56 5.81
C PHE A 132 1.91 3.05 5.85
N ASP A 133 1.94 2.40 4.69
CA ASP A 133 2.38 1.02 4.53
C ASP A 133 3.82 0.91 4.02
N PHE A 134 4.73 1.71 4.55
CA PHE A 134 6.13 1.64 4.18
C PHE A 134 6.93 0.62 5.01
N MET A 135 7.91 -0.01 4.37
CA MET A 135 8.93 -0.82 5.03
C MET A 135 10.31 -0.58 4.42
N PRO A 136 11.39 -0.72 5.21
CA PRO A 136 12.74 -0.68 4.68
C PRO A 136 13.01 -1.93 3.83
N ILE A 137 13.70 -1.73 2.70
CA ILE A 137 14.30 -2.81 1.90
C ILE A 137 15.81 -2.83 2.09
N LEU A 138 16.47 -1.67 2.09
CA LEU A 138 17.92 -1.55 2.25
C LEU A 138 18.24 -0.28 3.04
N GLY A 139 19.36 -0.29 3.77
CA GLY A 139 19.85 0.87 4.50
C GLY A 139 19.46 0.89 5.99
N GLU A 140 19.35 2.07 6.56
CA GLU A 140 19.18 2.31 8.00
C GLU A 140 17.72 2.20 8.45
N GLU A 141 17.37 1.12 9.14
CA GLU A 141 15.99 0.84 9.59
C GLU A 141 15.48 1.87 10.61
N SER A 142 16.36 2.46 11.42
CA SER A 142 15.97 3.44 12.45
C SER A 142 15.34 4.72 11.87
N LEU A 143 15.66 5.05 10.61
CA LEU A 143 15.01 6.16 9.88
C LEU A 143 13.53 5.86 9.62
N CYS A 144 13.23 4.62 9.25
CA CYS A 144 11.86 4.15 9.05
C CYS A 144 11.07 4.13 10.37
N GLU A 145 11.69 3.69 11.46
CA GLU A 145 11.07 3.67 12.79
C GLU A 145 10.72 5.08 13.26
N SER A 146 11.68 6.01 13.18
CA SER A 146 11.49 7.41 13.57
C SER A 146 10.38 8.10 12.78
N LEU A 147 10.27 7.79 11.48
CA LEU A 147 9.20 8.35 10.63
C LEU A 147 7.83 7.75 10.98
N ARG A 148 7.78 6.46 11.31
CA ARG A 148 6.54 5.77 11.72
C ARG A 148 6.02 6.31 13.05
N GLU A 149 6.91 6.58 14.01
CA GLU A 149 6.54 7.25 15.26
C GLU A 149 5.92 8.62 15.00
N THR A 150 6.46 9.38 14.05
CA THR A 150 5.90 10.69 13.67
C THR A 150 4.49 10.54 13.11
N VAL A 151 4.23 9.54 12.26
CA VAL A 151 2.88 9.24 11.77
C VAL A 151 1.91 9.02 12.92
N PHE A 152 2.28 8.20 13.91
CA PHE A 152 1.41 7.94 15.06
C PHE A 152 1.18 9.18 15.93
N GLN A 153 2.21 10.00 16.15
CA GLN A 153 2.09 11.25 16.89
C GLN A 153 1.14 12.23 16.19
N GLU A 154 1.28 12.42 14.88
CA GLU A 154 0.44 13.32 14.10
C GLU A 154 -1.02 12.83 14.02
N ILE A 155 -1.25 11.52 13.85
CA ILE A 155 -2.62 10.95 13.87
C ILE A 155 -3.26 11.11 15.25
N LYS A 156 -2.51 10.87 16.33
CA LYS A 156 -3.00 11.06 17.70
C LYS A 156 -3.36 12.53 17.97
N ALA A 157 -2.58 13.47 17.45
CA ALA A 157 -2.85 14.90 17.57
C ALA A 157 -4.02 15.36 16.69
N ASN A 158 -4.29 14.67 15.57
CA ASN A 158 -5.31 15.05 14.58
C ASN A 158 -6.27 13.88 14.29
N PRO A 159 -7.04 13.38 15.27
CA PRO A 159 -7.88 12.19 15.10
C PRO A 159 -8.96 12.32 14.02
N LEU A 160 -9.36 13.56 13.67
CA LEU A 160 -10.30 13.85 12.58
C LEU A 160 -9.79 13.36 11.22
N PHE A 161 -8.46 13.30 11.05
CA PHE A 161 -7.84 12.81 9.82
C PHE A 161 -8.31 11.40 9.45
N LEU A 162 -8.50 10.50 10.42
CA LEU A 162 -8.97 9.14 10.14
C LEU A 162 -10.41 9.14 9.60
N PHE A 163 -11.26 10.05 10.07
CA PHE A 163 -12.59 10.24 9.49
C PHE A 163 -12.50 10.78 8.05
N GLN A 164 -11.62 11.76 7.80
CA GLN A 164 -11.44 12.33 6.46
C GLN A 164 -10.85 11.31 5.47
N MET A 165 -9.90 10.50 5.92
CA MET A 165 -9.35 9.36 5.17
C MET A 165 -10.46 8.40 4.77
N MET A 166 -11.32 8.02 5.72
CA MET A 166 -12.47 7.15 5.46
C MET A 166 -13.41 7.69 4.39
N GLU A 167 -13.80 8.96 4.48
CA GLU A 167 -14.70 9.59 3.49
C GLU A 167 -14.08 9.66 2.09
N LEU A 168 -12.76 9.83 2.02
CA LEU A 168 -12.03 9.96 0.75
C LEU A 168 -11.68 8.60 0.12
N ASP A 169 -11.42 7.57 0.92
CA ASP A 169 -11.03 6.24 0.46
C ASP A 169 -12.24 5.32 0.21
N PHE A 170 -13.36 5.48 0.93
CA PHE A 170 -14.54 4.60 0.80
C PHE A 170 -15.48 4.98 -0.35
N LYS A 171 -14.91 5.25 -1.53
CA LYS A 171 -15.65 5.62 -2.75
C LYS A 171 -16.27 4.42 -3.45
N HIS A 172 -15.59 3.28 -3.47
CA HIS A 172 -16.13 2.07 -4.11
C HIS A 172 -17.13 1.38 -3.17
N LYS A 173 -18.11 0.70 -3.76
CA LYS A 173 -19.03 -0.15 -3.01
C LYS A 173 -18.69 -1.61 -3.30
N VAL A 174 -19.03 -2.46 -2.35
CA VAL A 174 -19.02 -3.91 -2.57
C VAL A 174 -19.93 -4.23 -3.78
N PRO A 175 -19.48 -5.05 -4.75
CA PRO A 175 -20.17 -5.23 -6.02
C PRO A 175 -21.24 -6.31 -5.90
N LEU A 176 -22.14 -6.17 -4.92
CA LEU A 176 -23.28 -7.06 -4.70
C LEU A 176 -24.57 -6.25 -4.64
N ASN A 177 -25.61 -6.74 -5.31
CA ASN A 177 -26.95 -6.18 -5.17
C ASN A 177 -27.68 -6.75 -3.94
N LEU A 178 -28.89 -6.25 -3.66
CA LEU A 178 -29.68 -6.65 -2.48
C LEU A 178 -30.04 -8.14 -2.43
N ILE A 179 -30.06 -8.82 -3.59
CA ILE A 179 -30.33 -10.27 -3.69
C ILE A 179 -29.04 -11.09 -3.79
N GLY A 180 -27.87 -10.48 -3.60
CA GLY A 180 -26.58 -11.17 -3.58
C GLY A 180 -25.99 -11.54 -4.94
N ARG A 181 -26.46 -10.94 -6.04
CA ARG A 181 -25.82 -11.08 -7.36
C ARG A 181 -24.71 -10.06 -7.55
N PHE A 182 -23.68 -10.46 -8.30
CA PHE A 182 -22.58 -9.58 -8.66
C PHE A 182 -23.05 -8.38 -9.49
N ILE A 183 -22.44 -7.24 -9.22
CA ILE A 183 -22.55 -6.03 -10.03
C ILE A 183 -21.21 -5.85 -10.73
N THR A 184 -21.22 -5.89 -12.05
CA THR A 184 -20.01 -5.76 -12.88
C THR A 184 -19.87 -4.34 -13.41
N SER A 185 -18.65 -3.94 -13.75
CA SER A 185 -18.37 -2.65 -14.37
C SER A 185 -19.04 -2.53 -15.74
N GLY A 186 -19.53 -1.33 -16.04
CA GLY A 186 -20.01 -0.94 -17.37
C GLY A 186 -18.96 -0.18 -18.20
N GLU A 187 -17.79 0.10 -17.61
CA GLU A 187 -16.69 0.79 -18.30
C GLU A 187 -16.14 -0.07 -19.43
N LYS A 188 -15.76 0.57 -20.54
CA LYS A 188 -15.41 -0.13 -21.79
C LYS A 188 -14.30 -1.17 -21.58
N ASP A 189 -13.27 -0.84 -20.81
CA ASP A 189 -12.09 -1.69 -20.65
C ASP A 189 -12.30 -2.83 -19.63
N HIS A 190 -13.37 -2.74 -18.82
CA HIS A 190 -13.66 -3.69 -17.74
C HIS A 190 -15.11 -4.19 -17.76
N LYS A 191 -15.78 -4.09 -18.91
CA LYS A 191 -17.19 -4.43 -19.07
C LYS A 191 -17.43 -5.89 -18.71
N GLY A 192 -18.38 -6.14 -17.81
CA GLY A 192 -18.70 -7.49 -17.34
C GLY A 192 -17.74 -8.03 -16.27
N LYS A 193 -16.71 -7.28 -15.87
CA LYS A 193 -15.77 -7.68 -14.82
C LYS A 193 -16.02 -6.90 -13.53
N LEU A 194 -15.51 -7.41 -12.41
CA LEU A 194 -15.47 -6.74 -11.11
C LEU A 194 -14.03 -6.70 -10.57
N SER A 195 -13.71 -5.72 -9.72
CA SER A 195 -12.36 -5.53 -9.19
C SER A 195 -12.22 -6.20 -7.82
N LEU A 196 -11.44 -7.29 -7.74
CA LEU A 196 -11.16 -7.98 -6.47
C LEU A 196 -10.30 -7.13 -5.51
N LYS A 197 -9.53 -6.19 -6.07
CA LYS A 197 -8.71 -5.24 -5.32
C LYS A 197 -9.55 -4.07 -4.84
N GLU A 198 -10.13 -3.28 -5.75
CA GLU A 198 -10.75 -2.00 -5.43
C GLU A 198 -12.15 -2.16 -4.82
N ASN A 199 -12.86 -3.25 -5.13
CA ASN A 199 -14.19 -3.49 -4.55
C ASN A 199 -14.14 -4.41 -3.32
N GLY A 200 -12.98 -5.00 -3.01
CA GLY A 200 -12.82 -6.06 -2.01
C GLY A 200 -11.65 -5.81 -1.08
N SER A 201 -10.49 -6.41 -1.39
CA SER A 201 -9.36 -6.51 -0.46
C SER A 201 -8.85 -5.17 0.06
N ILE A 202 -8.87 -4.09 -0.74
CA ILE A 202 -8.39 -2.77 -0.29
C ILE A 202 -9.19 -2.24 0.90
N PHE A 203 -10.47 -2.59 1.02
CA PHE A 203 -11.28 -2.14 2.15
C PHE A 203 -10.89 -2.81 3.46
N ILE A 204 -10.54 -4.10 3.41
CA ILE A 204 -10.04 -4.81 4.60
C ILE A 204 -8.73 -4.17 5.03
N VAL A 205 -7.84 -3.94 4.07
CA VAL A 205 -6.55 -3.26 4.26
C VAL A 205 -6.77 -1.89 4.92
N ASP A 206 -7.61 -1.04 4.34
CA ASP A 206 -7.82 0.34 4.79
C ASP A 206 -8.47 0.40 6.17
N CYS A 207 -9.50 -0.41 6.42
CA CYS A 207 -10.12 -0.50 7.73
C CYS A 207 -9.11 -0.95 8.79
N ALA A 208 -8.38 -2.04 8.53
CA ALA A 208 -7.39 -2.56 9.47
C ALA A 208 -6.27 -1.54 9.72
N ARG A 209 -5.81 -0.83 8.68
CA ARG A 209 -4.85 0.27 8.81
C ARG A 209 -5.39 1.40 9.69
N MET A 210 -6.60 1.87 9.44
CA MET A 210 -7.18 2.97 10.22
C MET A 210 -7.29 2.64 11.71
N PHE A 211 -7.77 1.45 12.06
CA PHE A 211 -7.86 1.03 13.46
C PHE A 211 -6.47 0.90 14.10
N THR A 212 -5.48 0.34 13.40
CA THR A 212 -4.12 0.20 13.95
C THR A 212 -3.39 1.54 14.08
N LEU A 213 -3.58 2.46 13.12
CA LEU A 213 -3.11 3.85 13.19
C LEU A 213 -3.71 4.58 14.40
N GLN A 214 -5.02 4.44 14.64
CA GLN A 214 -5.68 5.06 15.80
C GLN A 214 -5.06 4.60 17.13
N GLN A 215 -4.65 3.33 17.21
CA GLN A 215 -4.05 2.76 18.41
C GLN A 215 -2.53 3.00 18.52
N GLY A 216 -1.89 3.58 17.50
CA GLY A 216 -0.44 3.75 17.44
C GLY A 216 0.32 2.42 17.41
N ILE A 217 -0.22 1.42 16.70
CA ILE A 217 0.31 0.05 16.69
C ILE A 217 1.21 -0.17 15.47
N HIS A 218 2.42 -0.68 15.72
CA HIS A 218 3.39 -1.06 14.70
C HIS A 218 3.03 -2.43 14.09
N ALA A 219 2.03 -2.46 13.21
CA ALA A 219 1.70 -3.63 12.39
C ALA A 219 1.59 -3.21 10.91
N VAL A 220 2.32 -3.91 10.03
CA VAL A 220 2.45 -3.52 8.62
C VAL A 220 1.57 -4.38 7.70
N THR A 221 1.60 -5.71 7.84
CA THR A 221 0.77 -6.58 6.98
C THR A 221 -0.69 -6.54 7.40
N THR A 222 -1.62 -6.75 6.48
CA THR A 222 -3.06 -6.75 6.82
C THR A 222 -3.41 -7.86 7.81
N LEU A 223 -2.79 -9.04 7.67
CA LEU A 223 -3.03 -10.15 8.59
C LEU A 223 -2.52 -9.84 10.01
N ASP A 224 -1.32 -9.27 10.15
CA ASP A 224 -0.79 -8.85 11.46
C ASP A 224 -1.66 -7.78 12.09
N ARG A 225 -2.17 -6.82 11.29
CA ARG A 225 -3.11 -5.81 11.77
C ARG A 225 -4.36 -6.47 12.32
N LEU A 226 -4.95 -7.42 11.60
CA LEU A 226 -6.14 -8.14 12.06
C LEU A 226 -5.89 -8.92 13.35
N ASP A 227 -4.74 -9.56 13.50
CA ASP A 227 -4.35 -10.23 14.75
C ASP A 227 -4.27 -9.25 15.91
N VAL A 228 -3.57 -8.14 15.75
CA VAL A 228 -3.45 -7.16 16.84
C VAL A 228 -4.81 -6.54 17.19
N LEU A 229 -5.69 -6.33 16.21
CA LEU A 229 -7.05 -5.83 16.47
C LEU A 229 -7.89 -6.82 17.28
N GLN A 230 -7.65 -8.13 17.12
CA GLN A 230 -8.22 -9.17 17.98
C GLN A 230 -7.68 -9.09 19.40
N GLU A 231 -6.35 -9.02 19.55
CA GLU A 231 -5.67 -8.97 20.85
C GLU A 231 -6.10 -7.75 21.67
N LYS A 232 -6.28 -6.61 21.01
CA LYS A 232 -6.81 -5.38 21.61
C LYS A 232 -8.32 -5.40 21.86
N LYS A 233 -9.01 -6.48 21.51
CA LYS A 233 -10.47 -6.67 21.67
C LYS A 233 -11.30 -5.60 20.96
N LEU A 234 -10.76 -4.98 19.91
CA LEU A 234 -11.51 -4.04 19.05
C LEU A 234 -12.52 -4.79 18.18
N PHE A 235 -12.19 -6.02 17.81
CA PHE A 235 -13.08 -6.96 17.15
C PHE A 235 -13.06 -8.30 17.90
N ASN A 236 -14.19 -9.02 17.86
CA ASN A 236 -14.24 -10.37 18.41
C ASN A 236 -13.53 -11.36 17.48
N LYS A 237 -13.18 -12.53 18.03
CA LYS A 237 -12.46 -13.60 17.32
C LYS A 237 -13.14 -14.02 16.01
N SER A 238 -14.44 -14.28 16.04
CA SER A 238 -15.18 -14.70 14.85
C SER A 238 -15.16 -13.65 13.74
N THR A 239 -15.24 -12.36 14.08
CA THR A 239 -15.12 -11.28 13.10
C THR A 239 -13.74 -11.24 12.46
N ILE A 240 -12.67 -11.39 13.24
CA ILE A 240 -11.30 -11.42 12.72
C ILE A 240 -11.06 -12.66 11.84
N GLU A 241 -11.52 -13.83 12.25
CA GLU A 241 -11.42 -15.06 11.45
C GLU A 241 -12.14 -14.91 10.09
N ASN A 242 -13.35 -14.34 10.09
CA ASN A 242 -14.08 -14.07 8.85
C ASN A 242 -13.37 -13.04 7.96
N LEU A 243 -12.73 -12.02 8.54
CA LEU A 243 -11.98 -11.00 7.81
C LEU A 243 -10.72 -11.58 7.16
N LYS A 244 -9.99 -12.43 7.90
CA LYS A 244 -8.83 -13.15 7.36
C LYS A 244 -9.24 -14.05 6.21
N ALA A 245 -10.28 -14.86 6.40
CA ALA A 245 -10.81 -15.71 5.35
C ALA A 245 -11.26 -14.91 4.12
N ALA A 246 -11.94 -13.78 4.30
CA ALA A 246 -12.33 -12.91 3.19
C ALA A 246 -11.11 -12.33 2.44
N PHE A 247 -10.10 -11.87 3.17
CA PHE A 247 -8.86 -11.35 2.59
C PHE A 247 -8.08 -12.42 1.80
N GLU A 248 -8.01 -13.63 2.36
CA GLU A 248 -7.40 -14.80 1.71
C GLU A 248 -8.19 -15.20 0.45
N SER A 249 -9.51 -15.18 0.49
CA SER A 249 -10.36 -15.45 -0.69
C SER A 249 -10.12 -14.47 -1.83
N PHE A 250 -10.05 -13.16 -1.54
CA PHE A 250 -9.72 -12.16 -2.57
C PHE A 250 -8.33 -12.41 -3.15
N THR A 251 -7.35 -12.67 -2.29
CA THR A 251 -5.97 -12.97 -2.69
C THR A 251 -5.91 -14.21 -3.57
N TYR A 252 -6.58 -15.30 -3.17
CA TYR A 252 -6.63 -16.56 -3.88
C TYR A 252 -7.26 -16.41 -5.26
N LEU A 253 -8.48 -15.87 -5.34
CA LEU A 253 -9.21 -15.71 -6.60
C LEU A 253 -8.47 -14.75 -7.55
N ARG A 254 -7.88 -13.68 -7.01
CA ARG A 254 -7.05 -12.77 -7.79
C ARG A 254 -5.82 -13.47 -8.35
N LEU A 255 -5.11 -14.25 -7.53
CA LEU A 255 -3.93 -14.96 -7.98
C LEU A 255 -4.28 -15.99 -9.07
N GLN A 256 -5.36 -16.75 -8.91
CA GLN A 256 -5.84 -17.67 -9.94
C GLN A 256 -6.18 -16.95 -11.25
N ASN A 257 -6.87 -15.81 -11.17
CA ASN A 257 -7.17 -14.98 -12.33
C ASN A 257 -5.88 -14.47 -13.02
N GLU A 258 -4.92 -13.96 -12.24
CA GLU A 258 -3.63 -13.50 -12.78
C GLU A 258 -2.84 -14.63 -13.45
N ILE A 259 -2.84 -15.84 -12.88
CA ILE A 259 -2.21 -17.02 -13.50
C ILE A 259 -2.89 -17.35 -14.83
N ASN A 260 -4.22 -17.46 -14.86
CA ASN A 260 -4.97 -17.78 -16.07
C ASN A 260 -4.74 -16.76 -17.20
N LEU A 261 -4.68 -15.47 -16.86
CA LEU A 261 -4.37 -14.41 -17.82
C LEU A 261 -2.96 -14.57 -18.40
N ILE A 262 -1.97 -14.84 -17.55
CA ILE A 262 -0.57 -15.03 -17.99
C ILE A 262 -0.46 -16.27 -18.90
N GLU A 263 -1.14 -17.37 -18.58
CA GLU A 263 -1.15 -18.59 -19.41
C GLU A 263 -1.80 -18.35 -20.78
N GLN A 264 -2.67 -17.35 -20.89
CA GLN A 264 -3.30 -16.90 -22.15
C GLN A 264 -2.49 -15.83 -22.88
N GLY A 265 -1.33 -15.40 -22.34
CA GLY A 265 -0.50 -14.34 -22.90
C GLY A 265 -1.02 -12.92 -22.61
N GLU A 266 -1.95 -12.77 -21.67
CA GLU A 266 -2.47 -11.48 -21.21
C GLU A 266 -1.70 -10.93 -19.99
N TYR A 267 -1.88 -9.64 -19.72
CA TYR A 267 -1.27 -9.00 -18.55
C TYR A 267 -2.08 -9.35 -17.27
N PRO A 268 -1.42 -9.67 -16.13
CA PRO A 268 -2.11 -9.95 -14.87
C PRO A 268 -3.00 -8.79 -14.43
N SER A 269 -4.23 -9.09 -14.02
CA SER A 269 -5.22 -8.09 -13.65
C SER A 269 -6.03 -8.51 -12.42
N HIS A 270 -6.43 -7.52 -11.62
CA HIS A 270 -7.35 -7.70 -10.50
C HIS A 270 -8.83 -7.65 -10.92
N TYR A 271 -9.11 -7.44 -12.21
CA TYR A 271 -10.44 -7.52 -12.78
C TYR A 271 -10.78 -8.95 -13.16
N LEU A 272 -11.83 -9.49 -12.52
CA LEU A 272 -12.32 -10.84 -12.69
C LEU A 272 -13.70 -10.81 -13.37
N ASP A 273 -13.91 -11.69 -14.35
CA ASP A 273 -15.23 -11.99 -14.88
C ASP A 273 -15.91 -13.03 -13.96
N PRO A 274 -16.98 -12.67 -13.22
CA PRO A 274 -17.64 -13.60 -12.31
C PRO A 274 -18.29 -14.80 -13.00
N ASP A 275 -18.58 -14.73 -14.30
CA ASP A 275 -19.17 -15.84 -15.05
C ASP A 275 -18.16 -16.97 -15.33
N THR A 276 -16.87 -16.70 -15.11
CA THR A 276 -15.78 -17.70 -15.21
C THR A 276 -15.58 -18.52 -13.94
N LEU A 277 -16.24 -18.14 -12.83
CA LEU A 277 -16.10 -18.82 -11.56
C LEU A 277 -16.95 -20.09 -11.49
N SER A 278 -16.44 -21.10 -10.80
CA SER A 278 -17.28 -22.20 -10.30
C SER A 278 -18.32 -21.70 -9.29
N GLU A 279 -19.37 -22.48 -9.04
CA GLU A 279 -20.40 -22.15 -8.04
C GLU A 279 -19.79 -21.94 -6.64
N GLN A 280 -18.83 -22.79 -6.27
CA GLN A 280 -18.14 -22.70 -4.99
C GLN A 280 -17.29 -21.42 -4.86
N GLU A 281 -16.57 -21.05 -5.92
CA GLU A 281 -15.78 -19.81 -5.94
C GLU A 281 -16.66 -18.56 -5.95
N ALA A 282 -17.77 -18.60 -6.69
CA ALA A 282 -18.75 -17.52 -6.70
C ALA A 282 -19.34 -17.31 -5.30
N ASP A 283 -19.69 -18.38 -4.58
CA ASP A 283 -20.21 -18.28 -3.23
C ASP A 283 -19.14 -17.82 -2.22
N LEU A 284 -17.92 -18.32 -2.34
CA LEU A 284 -16.77 -17.84 -1.56
C LEU A 284 -16.56 -16.33 -1.72
N LEU A 285 -16.61 -15.85 -2.96
CA LEU A 285 -16.45 -14.43 -3.29
C LEU A 285 -17.61 -13.58 -2.75
N LYS A 286 -18.85 -14.06 -2.86
CA LYS A 286 -20.02 -13.38 -2.28
C LYS A 286 -19.88 -13.24 -0.77
N GLU A 287 -19.45 -14.28 -0.07
CA GLU A 287 -19.24 -14.22 1.39
C GLU A 287 -18.12 -13.25 1.76
N ALA A 288 -16.99 -13.28 1.04
CA ALA A 288 -15.89 -12.31 1.24
C ALA A 288 -16.36 -10.85 1.09
N PHE A 289 -17.19 -10.59 0.08
CA PHE A 289 -17.81 -9.29 -0.13
C PHE A 289 -18.80 -8.89 0.97
N LYS A 290 -19.65 -9.81 1.44
CA LYS A 290 -20.56 -9.54 2.58
C LYS A 290 -19.80 -9.19 3.85
N VAL A 291 -18.72 -9.93 4.16
CA VAL A 291 -17.85 -9.63 5.31
C VAL A 291 -17.23 -8.24 5.17
N THR A 292 -16.71 -7.92 3.98
CA THR A 292 -16.12 -6.61 3.67
C THR A 292 -17.14 -5.47 3.83
N SER A 293 -18.37 -5.65 3.35
CA SER A 293 -19.44 -4.66 3.50
C SER A 293 -19.75 -4.39 4.97
N LYS A 294 -19.86 -5.44 5.80
CA LYS A 294 -20.10 -5.30 7.23
C LYS A 294 -18.96 -4.58 7.94
N LEU A 295 -17.72 -4.81 7.51
CA LEU A 295 -16.55 -4.09 8.01
C LEU A 295 -16.64 -2.62 7.66
N GLN A 296 -16.86 -2.27 6.39
CA GLN A 296 -16.99 -0.87 5.96
C GLN A 296 -18.06 -0.14 6.76
N ASP A 297 -19.24 -0.73 6.92
CA ASP A 297 -20.34 -0.12 7.68
C ASP A 297 -19.98 0.08 9.16
N SER A 298 -19.25 -0.87 9.75
CA SER A 298 -18.80 -0.79 11.14
C SER A 298 -17.72 0.27 11.32
N THR A 299 -16.76 0.34 10.40
CA THR A 299 -15.72 1.38 10.35
C THR A 299 -16.35 2.76 10.20
N LYS A 300 -17.31 2.92 9.27
CA LYS A 300 -18.10 4.16 9.10
C LYS A 300 -18.74 4.60 10.40
N ARG A 301 -19.55 3.73 11.02
CA ARG A 301 -20.21 4.04 12.30
C ARG A 301 -19.23 4.37 13.42
N TYR A 302 -18.05 3.75 13.44
CA TYR A 302 -17.05 3.97 14.48
C TYR A 302 -16.37 5.33 14.32
N PHE A 303 -15.84 5.64 13.12
CA PHE A 303 -15.08 6.87 12.87
C PHE A 303 -15.98 8.11 12.72
N SER A 304 -17.25 7.98 12.30
CA SER A 304 -18.20 9.10 12.32
C SER A 304 -18.45 9.66 13.72
N LYS A 305 -18.25 8.87 14.78
CA LYS A 305 -18.38 9.35 16.18
C LYS A 305 -17.30 10.36 16.56
N ILE A 306 -16.21 10.46 15.79
CA ILE A 306 -15.14 11.43 16.03
C ILE A 306 -15.62 12.86 15.79
N ILE A 307 -16.58 13.08 14.87
CA ILE A 307 -17.17 14.41 14.64
C ILE A 307 -18.18 14.80 15.73
N GLY A 308 -18.83 13.81 16.35
CA GLY A 308 -19.85 14.04 17.38
C GLY A 308 -19.29 14.33 18.78
N ARG A 309 -17.96 14.45 18.92
CA ARG A 309 -17.25 14.77 20.17
C ARG A 309 -16.49 16.07 20.02
#